data_AF-A0A2H5X5N8-F1
#
_entry.id   AF-A0A2H5X5N8-F1
#
_cell.length_a   1.000
_cell.length_b   1.000
_cell.length_c   1.000
_cell.angle_alpha   90.00
_cell.angle_beta   90.00
_cell.angle_gamma   90.00
#
_symmetry.space_group_name_H-M   'P 1'
#
loop_
_entity.id
_entity.type
_entity.pdbx_description
1 polymer ?
#
loop_
_entity_poly.entity_id
_entity_poly.type
_entity_poly.pdbx_seq_one_letter_code
_entity_poly.pdbx_strand_id
1 'polypeptide(L)'
;MDGATTWQIWLAAVVTLGIYSYLINDNKLYRLLLNIMIGLGVGYNFIIMWKQVLQPLWWEPMTQGFTAVFDGFAPGSAKALWVLVGLLGALWYFQFSRKYLWLSRIVIGMTLGAGAGVVFKQQLLMNMPQIADSFRPLIARADGTPLVGGSTAPLSLWMSLNNVIFVGTIVCVMVYFFFSFEHKWAPVRHTAKLGRWLLMISFGAFFGNTVMTRMAVFLERLQFLLRDWLHVGSF
;
A
#
# COMPACT_ATOMS: atom_id res chain seq x y z
N MET A 1 -16.55 24.75 24.63
CA MET A 1 -15.45 23.79 24.40
C MET A 1 -15.56 22.78 25.52
N ASP A 2 -16.21 21.66 25.25
CA ASP A 2 -16.55 20.68 26.28
C ASP A 2 -15.27 20.15 26.92
N GLY A 3 -15.21 20.07 28.25
CA GLY A 3 -14.00 19.65 28.98
C GLY A 3 -13.43 18.29 28.55
N ALA A 4 -14.21 17.49 27.79
CA ALA A 4 -13.78 16.27 27.13
C ALA A 4 -12.70 16.48 26.05
N THR A 5 -12.62 17.64 25.38
CA THR A 5 -11.61 17.90 24.34
C THR A 5 -10.29 18.37 24.93
N THR A 6 -10.31 19.11 26.04
CA THR A 6 -9.11 19.73 26.62
C THR A 6 -8.11 18.68 27.11
N TRP A 7 -8.55 17.69 27.89
CA TRP A 7 -7.63 16.66 28.41
C TRP A 7 -6.99 15.83 27.27
N GLN A 8 -7.73 15.60 26.18
CA GLN A 8 -7.24 14.88 25.00
C GLN A 8 -6.11 15.65 24.31
N ILE A 9 -6.27 16.98 24.16
CA ILE A 9 -5.25 17.85 23.57
C ILE A 9 -3.99 17.86 24.43
N TRP A 10 -4.14 17.97 25.76
CA TRP A 10 -3.00 17.90 26.69
C TRP A 10 -2.27 16.56 26.62
N LEU A 11 -3.02 15.46 26.62
CA LEU A 11 -2.43 14.12 26.51
C LEU A 11 -1.71 13.94 25.16
N ALA A 12 -2.33 14.36 24.05
CA ALA A 12 -1.73 14.30 22.73
C ALA A 12 -0.48 15.19 22.61
N ALA A 13 -0.45 16.36 23.26
CA ALA A 13 0.72 17.23 23.32
C ALA A 13 1.87 16.57 24.08
N VAL A 14 1.62 15.99 25.26
CA VAL A 14 2.63 15.26 26.05
C VAL A 14 3.18 14.06 25.28
N VAL A 15 2.32 13.30 24.60
CA VAL A 15 2.77 12.17 23.76
C VAL A 15 3.62 12.66 22.59
N THR A 16 3.20 13.73 21.91
CA THR A 16 3.94 14.31 20.78
C THR A 16 5.32 14.81 21.21
N LEU A 17 5.41 15.55 22.32
CA LEU A 17 6.68 16.01 22.89
C LEU A 17 7.54 14.84 23.39
N GLY A 18 6.92 13.83 24.01
CA GLY A 18 7.61 12.62 24.46
C GLY A 18 8.22 11.81 23.32
N ILE A 19 7.59 11.78 22.15
CA ILE A 19 8.16 11.20 20.94
C ILE A 19 9.32 12.07 20.40
N TYR A 20 9.14 13.39 20.33
CA TYR A 20 10.21 14.30 19.89
C TYR A 20 11.41 14.35 20.82
N SER A 21 11.29 13.93 22.09
CA SER A 21 12.43 13.79 23.01
C SER A 21 13.56 12.91 22.44
N TYR A 22 13.26 12.02 21.49
CA TYR A 22 14.26 11.23 20.77
C TYR A 22 15.32 12.10 20.06
N LEU A 23 14.94 13.31 19.60
CA LEU A 23 15.86 14.22 18.92
C LEU A 23 17.03 14.67 19.82
N ILE A 24 16.81 14.67 21.14
CA ILE A 24 17.82 15.06 22.13
C ILE A 24 18.61 13.83 22.58
N ASN A 25 17.94 12.73 22.94
CA ASN A 25 18.56 11.45 23.30
C ASN A 25 17.52 10.30 23.37
N ASP A 26 17.97 9.03 23.37
CA ASP A 26 17.11 7.87 23.63
C ASP A 26 16.75 7.80 25.13
N ASN A 27 15.66 8.48 25.49
CA ASN A 27 15.18 8.59 26.87
C ASN A 27 14.17 7.47 27.21
N LYS A 28 14.05 7.12 28.50
CA LYS A 28 13.10 6.08 28.98
C LYS A 28 11.65 6.42 28.60
N LEU A 29 11.29 7.70 28.61
CA LEU A 29 9.96 8.19 28.22
C LEU A 29 9.65 7.88 26.75
N TYR A 30 10.58 8.17 25.84
CA TYR A 30 10.44 7.85 24.43
C TYR A 30 10.23 6.35 24.22
N ARG A 31 11.06 5.52 24.87
CA ARG A 31 10.98 4.05 24.77
C ARG A 31 9.64 3.50 25.28
N LEU A 32 9.10 4.05 26.36
CA LEU A 32 7.79 3.69 26.88
C LEU A 32 6.68 4.03 25.86
N LEU A 33 6.66 5.26 25.37
CA LEU A 33 5.66 5.73 24.39
C LEU A 33 5.73 4.93 23.09
N LEU A 34 6.94 4.60 22.63
CA LEU A 34 7.15 3.76 21.46
C LEU A 34 6.56 2.37 21.64
N ASN A 35 6.81 1.71 22.78
CA ASN A 35 6.24 0.39 23.07
C ASN A 35 4.72 0.42 23.18
N ILE A 36 4.14 1.46 23.80
CA ILE A 36 2.68 1.65 23.85
C ILE A 36 2.11 1.81 22.44
N MET A 37 2.73 2.64 21.59
CA MET A 37 2.29 2.86 20.22
C MET A 37 2.35 1.57 19.38
N ILE A 38 3.44 0.81 19.49
CA ILE A 38 3.57 -0.49 18.80
C ILE A 38 2.51 -1.47 19.33
N GLY A 39 2.30 -1.52 20.65
CA GLY A 39 1.29 -2.37 21.27
C GLY A 39 -0.14 -2.03 20.81
N LEU A 40 -0.49 -0.75 20.73
CA LEU A 40 -1.75 -0.28 20.18
C LEU A 40 -1.91 -0.66 18.72
N GLY A 41 -0.84 -0.53 17.90
CA GLY A 41 -0.84 -0.94 16.51
C GLY A 41 -1.10 -2.45 16.34
N VAL A 42 -0.45 -3.28 17.17
CA VAL A 42 -0.68 -4.73 17.18
C VAL A 42 -2.10 -5.06 17.63
N GLY A 43 -2.60 -4.44 18.71
CA GLY A 43 -3.95 -4.65 19.21
C GLY A 43 -5.04 -4.23 18.22
N TYR A 44 -4.86 -3.09 17.56
CA TYR A 44 -5.77 -2.62 16.52
C TYR A 44 -5.83 -3.58 15.33
N ASN A 45 -4.67 -4.02 14.83
CA ASN A 45 -4.60 -5.01 13.76
C ASN A 45 -5.23 -6.35 14.18
N PHE A 46 -5.07 -6.77 15.42
CA PHE A 46 -5.72 -7.96 15.94
C PHE A 46 -7.26 -7.84 15.93
N ILE A 47 -7.80 -6.69 16.36
CA ILE A 47 -9.25 -6.43 16.34
C ILE A 47 -9.79 -6.42 14.91
N ILE A 48 -9.08 -5.77 13.98
CA ILE A 48 -9.42 -5.78 12.56
C ILE A 48 -9.46 -7.22 12.04
N MET A 49 -8.40 -8.00 12.30
CA MET A 49 -8.33 -9.40 11.89
C MET A 49 -9.49 -10.21 12.46
N TRP A 50 -9.85 -9.98 13.73
CA TRP A 50 -10.99 -10.63 14.34
C TRP A 50 -12.31 -10.25 13.67
N LYS A 51 -12.60 -8.96 13.55
CA LYS A 51 -13.90 -8.46 13.10
C LYS A 51 -14.13 -8.56 11.60
N GLN A 52 -13.08 -8.42 10.79
CA GLN A 52 -13.19 -8.38 9.34
C GLN A 52 -12.88 -9.73 8.68
N VAL A 53 -12.10 -10.59 9.34
CA VAL A 53 -11.64 -11.84 8.74
C VAL A 53 -12.18 -13.03 9.53
N LEU A 54 -11.75 -13.21 10.78
CA LEU A 54 -12.07 -14.42 11.56
C LEU A 54 -13.57 -14.55 11.85
N GLN A 55 -14.23 -13.48 12.27
CA GLN A 55 -15.66 -13.52 12.62
C GLN A 55 -16.54 -13.84 11.40
N PRO A 56 -16.53 -13.04 10.32
CA PRO A 56 -17.45 -13.26 9.19
C PRO A 56 -17.06 -14.45 8.30
N LEU A 57 -15.76 -14.73 8.12
CA LEU A 57 -15.31 -15.78 7.18
C LEU A 57 -15.17 -17.15 7.84
N TRP A 58 -14.99 -17.23 9.16
CA TRP A 58 -14.78 -18.50 9.86
C TRP A 58 -15.79 -18.76 10.98
N TRP A 59 -15.94 -17.84 11.94
CA TRP A 59 -16.76 -18.07 13.13
C TRP A 59 -18.27 -18.21 12.84
N GLU A 60 -18.83 -17.28 12.08
CA GLU A 60 -20.25 -17.29 11.69
C GLU A 60 -20.62 -18.50 10.81
N PRO A 61 -19.89 -18.84 9.71
CA PRO A 61 -20.22 -20.03 8.93
C PRO A 61 -19.99 -21.33 9.71
N MET A 62 -18.97 -21.40 10.58
CA MET A 62 -18.74 -22.58 11.43
C MET A 62 -19.90 -22.81 12.40
N THR A 63 -20.34 -21.77 13.11
CA THR A 63 -21.43 -21.89 14.10
C THR A 63 -22.78 -22.19 13.45
N GLN A 64 -23.10 -21.52 12.34
CA GLN A 64 -24.32 -21.80 11.55
C GLN A 64 -24.31 -23.21 10.95
N GLY A 65 -23.14 -23.69 10.52
CA GLY A 65 -22.98 -25.05 10.00
C GLY A 65 -23.18 -26.10 11.09
N PHE A 66 -22.64 -25.85 12.29
CA PHE A 66 -22.81 -26.76 13.42
C PHE A 66 -24.29 -26.83 13.84
N THR A 67 -24.97 -25.70 14.02
CA THR A 67 -26.41 -25.70 14.36
C THR A 67 -27.25 -26.43 13.32
N ALA A 68 -26.96 -26.27 12.01
CA ALA A 68 -27.66 -26.97 10.94
C ALA A 68 -27.40 -28.50 10.88
N VAL A 69 -26.29 -28.98 11.44
CA VAL A 69 -26.01 -30.41 11.60
C VAL A 69 -26.82 -30.99 12.76
N PHE A 70 -26.95 -30.27 13.87
CA PHE A 70 -27.73 -30.71 15.03
C PHE A 70 -29.25 -30.63 14.81
N ASP A 71 -29.73 -29.72 13.96
CA ASP A 71 -31.15 -29.59 13.59
C ASP A 71 -31.60 -30.54 12.44
N GLY A 72 -30.86 -31.62 12.18
CA GLY A 72 -31.30 -32.68 11.25
C GLY A 72 -30.85 -32.52 9.80
N PHE A 73 -29.61 -32.08 9.55
CA PHE A 73 -29.01 -31.95 8.21
C PHE A 73 -29.76 -31.00 7.27
N ALA A 74 -30.11 -29.81 7.76
CA ALA A 74 -30.70 -28.75 6.94
C ALA A 74 -29.75 -28.25 5.82
N PRO A 75 -30.26 -27.59 4.76
CA PRO A 75 -29.44 -27.02 3.68
C PRO A 75 -28.53 -25.91 4.25
N GLY A 76 -27.27 -26.25 4.54
CA GLY A 76 -26.35 -25.38 5.27
C GLY A 76 -25.36 -26.14 6.16
N SER A 77 -25.61 -27.43 6.42
CA SER A 77 -24.70 -28.34 7.14
C SER A 77 -23.29 -28.43 6.55
N ALA A 78 -23.13 -28.24 5.24
CA ALA A 78 -21.83 -28.17 4.57
C ALA A 78 -20.93 -27.05 5.14
N LYS A 79 -21.51 -25.99 5.74
CA LYS A 79 -20.73 -24.93 6.40
C LYS A 79 -20.01 -25.42 7.66
N ALA A 80 -20.38 -26.59 8.22
CA ALA A 80 -19.65 -27.20 9.34
C ALA A 80 -18.23 -27.61 8.93
N LEU A 81 -17.95 -27.79 7.62
CA LEU A 81 -16.61 -28.08 7.11
C LEU A 81 -15.59 -26.96 7.40
N TRP A 82 -16.04 -25.75 7.74
CA TRP A 82 -15.14 -24.68 8.19
C TRP A 82 -14.41 -24.99 9.51
N VAL A 83 -14.85 -26.01 10.27
CA VAL A 83 -14.08 -26.57 11.38
C VAL A 83 -12.73 -27.12 10.91
N LEU A 84 -12.65 -27.71 9.71
CA LEU A 84 -11.39 -28.21 9.15
C LEU A 84 -10.38 -27.07 8.93
N VAL A 85 -10.86 -25.87 8.55
CA VAL A 85 -10.01 -24.68 8.43
C VAL A 85 -9.50 -24.23 9.81
N GLY A 86 -10.34 -24.32 10.84
CA GLY A 86 -9.92 -24.09 12.23
C GLY A 86 -8.86 -25.09 12.70
N LEU A 87 -8.99 -26.37 12.33
CA LEU A 87 -8.01 -27.41 12.63
C LEU A 87 -6.69 -27.18 11.88
N LEU A 88 -6.73 -26.80 10.59
CA LEU A 88 -5.55 -26.39 9.84
C LEU A 88 -4.90 -25.14 10.46
N GLY A 89 -5.69 -24.16 10.92
CA GLY A 89 -5.19 -23.01 11.66
C GLY A 89 -4.51 -23.41 12.97
N ALA A 90 -5.07 -24.37 13.69
CA ALA A 90 -4.49 -24.89 14.93
C ALA A 90 -3.13 -25.58 14.68
N LEU A 91 -2.93 -26.18 13.50
CA LEU A 91 -1.63 -26.77 13.14
C LEU A 91 -0.48 -25.75 13.15
N TRP A 92 -0.79 -24.46 12.99
CA TRP A 92 0.19 -23.38 13.06
C TRP A 92 0.89 -23.33 14.43
N TYR A 93 0.16 -23.58 15.52
CA TYR A 93 0.70 -23.56 16.89
C TYR A 93 1.73 -24.66 17.17
N PHE A 94 1.81 -25.71 16.34
CA PHE A 94 2.91 -26.68 16.44
C PHE A 94 4.29 -26.09 16.12
N GLN A 95 4.36 -24.82 15.70
CA GLN A 95 5.62 -24.06 15.60
C GLN A 95 6.42 -24.03 16.91
N PHE A 96 5.76 -24.11 18.07
CA PHE A 96 6.46 -24.13 19.37
C PHE A 96 7.06 -25.50 19.73
N SER A 97 6.69 -26.58 19.01
CA SER A 97 7.22 -27.92 19.24
C SER A 97 8.32 -28.26 18.23
N ARG A 98 9.50 -28.67 18.72
CA ARG A 98 10.60 -29.12 17.84
C ARG A 98 10.28 -30.41 17.08
N LYS A 99 9.40 -31.28 17.63
CA LYS A 99 9.08 -32.60 17.05
C LYS A 99 8.04 -32.51 15.93
N TYR A 100 7.04 -31.64 16.08
CA TYR A 100 5.89 -31.54 15.17
C TYR A 100 5.93 -30.34 14.22
N LEU A 101 7.11 -29.70 14.09
CA LEU A 101 7.30 -28.49 13.30
C LEU A 101 6.90 -28.68 11.82
N TRP A 102 7.02 -29.89 11.27
CA TRP A 102 6.58 -30.22 9.90
C TRP A 102 5.10 -29.90 9.65
N LEU A 103 4.21 -30.09 10.63
CA LEU A 103 2.78 -29.79 10.49
C LEU A 103 2.53 -28.29 10.28
N SER A 104 3.27 -27.44 11.00
CA SER A 104 3.20 -25.99 10.85
C SER A 104 3.72 -25.52 9.48
N ARG A 105 4.71 -26.22 8.88
CA ARG A 105 5.22 -25.90 7.53
C ARG A 105 4.17 -26.02 6.44
N ILE A 106 3.23 -26.96 6.57
CA ILE A 106 2.13 -27.11 5.61
C ILE A 106 1.24 -25.86 5.62
N VAL A 107 0.88 -25.39 6.82
CA VAL A 107 0.08 -24.16 7.00
C VAL A 107 0.85 -22.95 6.47
N ILE A 108 2.12 -22.80 6.81
CA ILE A 108 2.98 -21.69 6.34
C ILE A 108 3.11 -21.73 4.80
N GLY A 109 3.28 -22.90 4.20
CA GLY A 109 3.34 -23.05 2.75
C GLY A 109 2.01 -22.65 2.07
N MET A 110 0.88 -23.06 2.65
CA MET A 110 -0.45 -22.67 2.14
C MET A 110 -0.71 -21.17 2.28
N THR A 111 -0.38 -20.56 3.43
CA THR A 111 -0.57 -19.12 3.64
C THR A 111 0.36 -18.30 2.77
N LEU A 112 1.62 -18.73 2.58
CA LEU A 112 2.56 -18.09 1.68
C LEU A 112 2.10 -18.20 0.22
N GLY A 113 1.64 -19.37 -0.22
CA GLY A 113 1.14 -19.58 -1.58
C GLY A 113 -0.12 -18.76 -1.87
N ALA A 114 -1.09 -18.76 -0.94
CA ALA A 114 -2.30 -17.95 -1.05
C ALA A 114 -1.95 -16.44 -1.05
N GLY A 115 -1.09 -16.00 -0.13
CA GLY A 115 -0.62 -14.61 -0.06
C GLY A 115 0.11 -14.17 -1.32
N ALA A 116 1.02 -15.00 -1.84
CA ALA A 116 1.73 -14.74 -3.09
C ALA A 116 0.77 -14.64 -4.28
N GLY A 117 -0.25 -15.49 -4.35
CA GLY A 117 -1.28 -15.43 -5.39
C GLY A 117 -2.08 -14.12 -5.36
N VAL A 118 -2.48 -13.67 -4.17
CA VAL A 118 -3.20 -12.39 -3.99
C VAL A 118 -2.31 -11.22 -4.41
N VAL A 119 -1.06 -11.17 -3.92
CA VAL A 119 -0.11 -10.11 -4.26
C VAL A 119 0.20 -10.12 -5.76
N PHE A 120 0.40 -11.29 -6.36
CA PHE A 120 0.63 -11.42 -7.79
C PHE A 120 -0.55 -10.88 -8.60
N LYS A 121 -1.78 -11.27 -8.27
CA LYS A 121 -2.99 -10.74 -8.90
C LYS A 121 -3.09 -9.22 -8.74
N GLN A 122 -2.87 -8.71 -7.53
CA GLN A 122 -2.91 -7.29 -7.25
C GLN A 122 -1.86 -6.52 -8.06
N GLN A 123 -0.63 -7.03 -8.11
CA GLN A 123 0.45 -6.42 -8.87
C GLN A 123 0.17 -6.44 -10.38
N LEU A 124 -0.39 -7.53 -10.89
CA LEU A 124 -0.84 -7.61 -12.28
C LEU A 124 -1.91 -6.57 -12.58
N LEU A 125 -2.95 -6.49 -11.75
CA LEU A 125 -4.05 -5.54 -11.92
C LEU A 125 -3.61 -4.07 -11.78
N MET A 126 -2.59 -3.78 -10.97
CA MET A 126 -2.04 -2.42 -10.85
C MET A 126 -1.16 -2.04 -12.04
N ASN A 127 -0.40 -2.98 -12.60
CA ASN A 127 0.53 -2.70 -13.69
C ASN A 127 -0.12 -2.79 -15.08
N MET A 128 -1.14 -3.63 -15.25
CA MET A 128 -1.77 -3.85 -16.55
C MET A 128 -2.42 -2.59 -17.14
N PRO A 129 -3.12 -1.73 -16.38
CA PRO A 129 -3.57 -0.43 -16.84
C PRO A 129 -2.41 0.50 -17.22
N GLN A 130 -1.32 0.51 -16.45
CA GLN A 130 -0.15 1.36 -16.75
C GLN A 130 0.54 0.95 -18.07
N ILE A 131 0.55 -0.35 -18.37
CA ILE A 131 1.04 -0.87 -19.64
C ILE A 131 0.10 -0.47 -20.78
N ALA A 132 -1.22 -0.60 -20.61
CA ALA A 132 -2.19 -0.18 -21.61
C ALA A 132 -2.13 1.34 -21.88
N ASP A 133 -2.02 2.14 -20.83
CA ASP A 133 -1.86 3.60 -20.88
C ASP A 133 -0.53 4.04 -21.49
N SER A 134 0.45 3.13 -21.61
CA SER A 134 1.71 3.40 -22.29
C SER A 134 1.54 3.43 -23.82
N PHE A 135 0.50 2.76 -24.36
CA PHE A 135 0.17 2.75 -25.79
C PHE A 135 -0.72 3.94 -26.19
N ARG A 136 -0.29 5.16 -25.86
CA ARG A 136 -1.04 6.38 -26.24
C ARG A 136 -0.97 6.65 -27.74
N PRO A 137 -2.06 7.07 -28.39
CA PRO A 137 -2.01 7.45 -29.79
C PRO A 137 -1.18 8.73 -29.99
N LEU A 138 -0.25 8.69 -30.95
CA LEU A 138 0.63 9.81 -31.30
C LEU A 138 -0.15 11.02 -31.82
N ILE A 139 -1.25 10.77 -32.52
CA ILE A 139 -2.18 11.79 -32.98
C ILE A 139 -3.52 11.52 -32.29
N ALA A 140 -3.85 12.37 -31.32
CA ALA A 140 -5.03 12.25 -30.49
C ALA A 140 -6.05 13.36 -30.83
N ARG A 141 -7.32 12.98 -30.86
CA ARG A 141 -8.44 13.93 -30.94
C ARG A 141 -8.72 14.49 -29.54
N ALA A 142 -9.55 15.52 -29.43
CA ALA A 142 -9.90 16.14 -28.14
C ALA A 142 -10.42 15.13 -27.10
N ASP A 143 -11.00 14.03 -27.55
CA ASP A 143 -11.56 12.95 -26.70
C ASP A 143 -10.54 11.84 -26.38
N GLY A 144 -9.28 11.97 -26.80
CA GLY A 144 -8.23 10.96 -26.55
C GLY A 144 -8.26 9.74 -27.47
N THR A 145 -9.21 9.69 -28.40
CA THR A 145 -9.29 8.62 -29.38
C THR A 145 -8.21 8.74 -30.47
N PRO A 146 -7.70 7.62 -31.00
CA PRO A 146 -6.75 7.62 -32.11
C PRO A 146 -7.37 8.20 -33.39
N LEU A 147 -6.53 8.76 -34.25
CA LEU A 147 -6.94 9.28 -35.57
C LEU A 147 -7.67 8.25 -36.44
N VAL A 148 -7.35 6.95 -36.29
CA VAL A 148 -7.82 5.84 -37.15
C VAL A 148 -9.18 5.26 -36.69
N GLY A 149 -9.80 5.78 -35.63
CA GLY A 149 -11.03 5.24 -35.07
C GLY A 149 -12.22 6.19 -35.13
N GLY A 150 -12.84 6.37 -36.30
CA GLY A 150 -14.25 6.77 -36.52
C GLY A 150 -14.89 7.93 -35.74
N SER A 151 -14.15 8.70 -34.95
CA SER A 151 -14.68 9.71 -34.04
C SER A 151 -14.66 11.10 -34.70
N THR A 152 -15.70 11.90 -34.42
CA THR A 152 -15.93 13.23 -35.01
C THR A 152 -15.28 14.37 -34.22
N ALA A 153 -14.63 14.08 -33.09
CA ALA A 153 -14.04 15.10 -32.24
C ALA A 153 -12.95 15.93 -32.95
N PRO A 154 -12.77 17.22 -32.64
CA PRO A 154 -11.74 18.02 -33.26
C PRO A 154 -10.34 17.50 -32.92
N LEU A 155 -9.38 17.71 -33.82
CA LEU A 155 -7.98 17.36 -33.59
C LEU A 155 -7.43 18.25 -32.46
N SER A 156 -6.83 17.66 -31.42
CA SER A 156 -6.18 18.43 -30.36
C SER A 156 -4.67 18.37 -30.54
N LEU A 157 -4.09 19.48 -31.00
CA LEU A 157 -2.64 19.60 -31.17
C LEU A 157 -1.92 19.50 -29.82
N TRP A 158 -2.47 20.11 -28.76
CA TRP A 158 -1.89 20.08 -27.43
C TRP A 158 -1.81 18.66 -26.85
N MET A 159 -2.88 17.88 -27.01
CA MET A 159 -2.92 16.52 -26.49
C MET A 159 -2.05 15.56 -27.31
N SER A 160 -2.00 15.75 -28.63
CA SER A 160 -1.08 15.01 -29.50
C SER A 160 0.38 15.28 -29.15
N LEU A 161 0.75 16.55 -28.91
CA LEU A 161 2.10 16.91 -28.44
C LEU A 161 2.44 16.24 -27.11
N ASN A 162 1.53 16.25 -26.14
CA ASN A 162 1.74 15.57 -24.86
C ASN A 162 1.99 14.06 -25.06
N ASN A 163 1.14 13.39 -25.85
CA ASN A 163 1.30 11.96 -26.13
C ASN A 163 2.60 11.64 -26.86
N VAL A 164 3.02 12.47 -27.82
CA VAL A 164 4.30 12.30 -28.54
C VAL A 164 5.48 12.46 -27.57
N ILE A 165 5.46 13.45 -26.70
CA ILE A 165 6.50 13.64 -25.66
C ILE A 165 6.52 12.41 -24.75
N PHE A 166 5.36 11.96 -24.27
CA PHE A 166 5.24 10.81 -23.38
C PHE A 166 5.78 9.51 -24.00
N VAL A 167 5.33 9.15 -25.21
CA VAL A 167 5.83 7.97 -25.93
C VAL A 167 7.32 8.13 -26.23
N GLY A 168 7.76 9.33 -26.62
CA GLY A 168 9.17 9.65 -26.83
C GLY A 168 10.01 9.42 -25.57
N THR A 169 9.54 9.86 -24.41
CA THR A 169 10.18 9.62 -23.11
C THR A 169 10.28 8.12 -22.81
N ILE A 170 9.21 7.35 -23.00
CA ILE A 170 9.22 5.89 -22.76
C ILE A 170 10.24 5.21 -23.66
N VAL A 171 10.24 5.49 -24.97
CA VAL A 171 11.19 4.90 -25.93
C VAL A 171 12.62 5.26 -25.55
N CYS A 172 12.87 6.51 -25.19
CA CYS A 172 14.17 7.02 -24.76
C CYS A 172 14.70 6.27 -23.51
N VAL A 173 13.84 6.04 -22.52
CA VAL A 173 14.17 5.26 -21.31
C VAL A 173 14.33 3.77 -21.60
N MET A 174 13.49 3.19 -22.46
CA MET A 174 13.63 1.80 -22.90
C MET A 174 14.96 1.57 -23.59
N VAL A 175 15.38 2.47 -24.49
CA VAL A 175 16.68 2.41 -25.18
C VAL A 175 17.86 2.52 -24.20
N TYR A 176 17.70 3.27 -23.09
CA TYR A 176 18.70 3.31 -22.02
C TYR A 176 18.84 1.97 -21.28
N PHE A 177 17.73 1.29 -20.98
CA PHE A 177 17.75 0.00 -20.27
C PHE A 177 17.94 -1.23 -21.17
N PHE A 178 17.83 -1.07 -22.49
CA PHE A 178 18.00 -2.17 -23.42
C PHE A 178 19.49 -2.50 -23.59
N PHE A 179 19.99 -3.44 -22.77
CA PHE A 179 21.40 -3.83 -22.75
C PHE A 179 21.82 -4.81 -23.87
N SER A 180 20.86 -5.35 -24.64
CA SER A 180 21.13 -6.42 -25.63
C SER A 180 21.75 -5.94 -26.94
N PHE A 181 21.83 -4.64 -27.21
CA PHE A 181 22.51 -4.09 -28.39
C PHE A 181 23.65 -3.15 -27.96
N GLU A 182 24.81 -3.28 -28.59
CA GLU A 182 25.90 -2.34 -28.39
C GLU A 182 25.52 -0.96 -28.95
N HIS A 183 25.50 0.09 -28.11
CA HIS A 183 25.18 1.47 -28.49
C HIS A 183 26.29 2.14 -29.33
N LYS A 184 26.72 1.50 -30.43
CA LYS A 184 27.75 2.00 -31.35
C LYS A 184 27.25 3.13 -32.26
N TRP A 185 25.94 3.19 -32.53
CA TRP A 185 25.31 4.17 -33.42
C TRP A 185 25.01 5.51 -32.72
N ALA A 186 25.39 6.63 -33.35
CA ALA A 186 25.23 7.98 -32.80
C ALA A 186 23.81 8.33 -32.32
N PRO A 187 22.71 8.12 -33.07
CA PRO A 187 21.36 8.47 -32.60
C PRO A 187 20.94 7.66 -31.36
N VAL A 188 21.28 6.38 -31.31
CA VAL A 188 21.00 5.47 -30.19
C VAL A 188 21.77 5.90 -28.92
N ARG A 189 22.98 6.44 -29.07
CA ARG A 189 23.76 6.98 -27.96
C ARG A 189 23.18 8.28 -27.39
N HIS A 190 22.61 9.15 -28.23
CA HIS A 190 21.99 10.39 -27.79
C HIS A 190 20.66 10.15 -27.09
N THR A 191 19.81 9.27 -27.65
CA THR A 191 18.55 8.88 -27.01
C THR A 191 18.81 8.19 -25.67
N ALA A 192 19.76 7.25 -25.57
CA ALA A 192 20.10 6.63 -24.29
C ALA A 192 20.58 7.63 -23.21
N LYS A 193 21.33 8.69 -23.60
CA LYS A 193 21.74 9.76 -22.67
C LYS A 193 20.55 10.59 -22.19
N LEU A 194 19.64 10.95 -23.09
CA LEU A 194 18.40 11.66 -22.73
C LEU A 194 17.55 10.81 -21.78
N GLY A 195 17.44 9.50 -22.01
CA GLY A 195 16.69 8.58 -21.16
C GLY A 195 17.26 8.54 -19.74
N ARG A 196 18.59 8.53 -19.60
CA ARG A 196 19.27 8.64 -18.30
C ARG A 196 18.95 9.96 -17.59
N TRP A 197 19.00 11.08 -18.29
CA TRP A 197 18.66 12.40 -17.72
C TRP A 197 17.20 12.45 -17.25
N LEU A 198 16.28 11.96 -18.08
CA LEU A 198 14.86 11.88 -17.73
C LEU A 198 14.64 11.03 -16.47
N LEU A 199 15.31 9.88 -16.37
CA LEU A 199 15.28 9.05 -15.15
C LEU A 199 15.81 9.78 -13.92
N MET A 200 16.92 10.51 -14.04
CA MET A 200 17.46 11.28 -12.92
C MET A 200 16.48 12.36 -12.43
N ILE A 201 15.77 13.01 -13.35
CA ILE A 201 14.72 13.98 -13.01
C ILE A 201 13.56 13.29 -12.29
N SER A 202 13.06 12.16 -12.82
CA SER A 202 11.98 11.41 -12.18
C SER A 202 12.37 10.92 -10.79
N PHE A 203 13.58 10.37 -10.61
CA PHE A 203 14.07 9.97 -9.30
C PHE A 203 14.22 11.18 -8.36
N GLY A 204 14.70 12.32 -8.86
CA GLY A 204 14.73 13.57 -8.12
C GLY A 204 13.36 13.99 -7.60
N ALA A 205 12.32 13.89 -8.43
CA ALA A 205 10.94 14.15 -8.02
C ALA A 205 10.43 13.15 -6.97
N PHE A 206 10.74 11.85 -7.11
CA PHE A 206 10.40 10.84 -6.09
C PHE A 206 11.07 11.10 -4.75
N PHE A 207 12.38 11.41 -4.74
CA PHE A 207 13.08 11.79 -3.52
C PHE A 207 12.48 13.08 -2.91
N GLY A 208 12.21 14.09 -3.73
CA GLY A 208 11.56 15.33 -3.30
C GLY A 208 10.20 15.11 -2.64
N ASN A 209 9.37 14.23 -3.22
CA ASN A 209 8.07 13.86 -2.64
C ASN A 209 8.23 13.25 -1.24
N THR A 210 9.21 12.36 -1.02
CA THR A 210 9.42 11.78 0.32
C THR A 210 9.86 12.82 1.36
N VAL A 211 10.68 13.80 0.96
CA VAL A 211 11.10 14.90 1.85
C VAL A 211 9.91 15.78 2.18
N MET A 212 9.11 16.13 1.18
CA MET A 212 7.89 16.91 1.35
C MET A 212 6.93 16.23 2.32
N THR A 213 6.65 14.93 2.17
CA THR A 213 5.76 14.19 3.07
C THR A 213 6.27 14.21 4.51
N ARG A 214 7.59 14.03 4.72
CA ARG A 214 8.18 14.09 6.07
C ARG A 214 8.07 15.49 6.68
N MET A 215 8.32 16.53 5.89
CA MET A 215 8.16 17.92 6.34
C MET A 215 6.69 18.26 6.61
N ALA A 216 5.75 17.76 5.82
CA ALA A 216 4.32 17.96 6.01
C ALA A 216 3.85 17.35 7.34
N VAL A 217 4.20 16.09 7.62
CA VAL A 217 3.86 15.44 8.90
C VAL A 217 4.51 16.18 10.08
N PHE A 218 5.73 16.68 9.93
CA PHE A 218 6.39 17.49 10.96
C PHE A 218 5.64 18.81 11.20
N LEU A 219 5.26 19.52 10.13
CA LEU A 219 4.49 20.75 10.20
C LEU A 219 3.12 20.55 10.84
N GLU A 220 2.41 19.47 10.52
CA GLU A 220 1.14 19.12 11.17
C GLU A 220 1.31 18.98 12.70
N ARG A 221 2.40 18.35 13.15
CA ARG A 221 2.68 18.22 14.59
C ARG A 221 3.10 19.54 15.23
N LEU A 222 3.84 20.40 14.54
CA LEU A 222 4.15 21.74 15.02
C LEU A 222 2.91 22.62 15.12
N GLN A 223 2.04 22.59 14.11
CA GLN A 223 0.77 23.33 14.12
C GLN A 223 -0.11 22.88 15.27
N PHE A 224 -0.23 21.57 15.50
CA PHE A 224 -0.95 21.02 16.66
C PHE A 224 -0.40 21.56 18.00
N LEU A 225 0.92 21.56 18.19
CA LEU A 225 1.53 22.06 19.43
C LEU A 225 1.35 23.57 19.62
N LEU A 226 1.50 24.36 18.56
CA LEU A 226 1.44 25.82 18.65
C LEU A 226 0.01 26.38 18.67
N ARG A 227 -0.88 25.85 17.83
CA ARG A 227 -2.26 26.34 17.67
C ARG A 227 -3.23 25.65 18.61
N ASP A 228 -3.30 24.32 18.58
CA ASP A 228 -4.33 23.59 19.33
C ASP A 228 -3.98 23.47 20.82
N TRP A 229 -2.69 23.35 21.15
CA TRP A 229 -2.25 23.24 22.53
C TRP A 229 -1.89 24.60 23.16
N LEU A 230 -0.89 25.31 22.62
CA LEU A 230 -0.42 26.59 23.18
C LEU A 230 -1.28 27.80 22.83
N HIS A 231 -2.15 27.72 21.82
CA HIS A 231 -2.95 28.85 21.32
C HIS A 231 -2.12 30.08 20.93
N VAL A 232 -0.83 29.90 20.60
CA VAL A 232 0.08 30.98 20.18
C VAL A 232 0.13 30.99 18.66
N GLY A 233 -0.68 31.88 18.05
CA GLY A 233 -0.74 32.08 16.61
C GLY A 233 -2.15 32.00 16.04
N SER A 234 -3.00 32.96 16.41
CA SER A 234 -4.33 33.18 15.82
C SER A 234 -4.24 34.15 14.64
N PHE A 235 -3.95 33.64 13.46
CA PHE A 235 -4.31 34.23 12.16
C PHE A 235 -4.62 33.10 11.17
#